data_AF-A0A8B6XKP8-F1
#
_entry.id   AF-A0A8B6XKP8-F1
#
_cell.length_a   1.000
_cell.length_b   1.000
_cell.length_c   1.000
_cell.angle_alpha   90.00
_cell.angle_beta   90.00
_cell.angle_gamma   90.00
#
_symmetry.space_group_name_H-M   'P 1'
#
loop_
_entity.id
_entity.type
_entity.pdbx_description
1 polymer ?
#
loop_
_entity_poly.entity_id
_entity_poly.type
_entity_poly.pdbx_seq_one_letter_code
_entity_poly.pdbx_strand_id
1 'polypeptide(L)'
;MSSIEKSVQEADADADYECTKSGRLSRCRLIGTSLIPLWYTDEYASELSICSSDTESQDCEKYYHSGDQETSNQLCDYKDSTASGSFVNSGQDKCMSEHTYPLCYNSAKNVGLASGRLVAWNLINLIVGTSLLAFPYALQQAGLIVLPFILIIALIMNYTSHILIDMMYEESIEMNGYRIRVRMNYADIVEDTLNSPCGSLIMQIIQTIEMLAKCVLNICVLGQLSHEIFQTINIKLCTVIAGGLVLPSFFIRKLVLVGWLQTLSVISLSIGLVIVVLFCLVNVSKWNVANLPICNIVNLPLAIGIIVYAFGIHGVMPGLEGQMRKPQNFGIAVNITFVIALVIQSFFSVTNVLLYGVNTRQVITIDLQSHFGLGVATAIFIGISILCHFSLPTIVVMEKLEVAAHHMLRCCHFGNSKYEVAVSILLRMFIIMLSVTIAAFLPYFAHLMGFIGSSVIVLTSMIIPCVLHLKLRKKNLCWYQVVTDIFIIVLGLAVIVVGVFYNICQLVYVNQVKNL
;
A
#
# COMPACT_ATOMS: atom_id res chain seq x y z
N MET A 1 -6.47 32.59 63.44
CA MET A 1 -7.41 33.54 64.07
C MET A 1 -7.59 34.69 63.10
N SER A 2 -8.78 34.75 62.46
CA SER A 2 -9.37 35.78 61.56
C SER A 2 -8.55 36.26 60.35
N SER A 3 -8.99 36.26 59.09
CA SER A 3 -10.32 36.13 58.47
C SER A 3 -10.12 35.78 57.00
N ILE A 4 -10.70 34.68 56.50
CA ILE A 4 -10.98 34.50 55.06
C ILE A 4 -12.32 33.78 54.96
N GLU A 5 -13.37 34.56 54.67
CA GLU A 5 -14.63 34.06 54.13
C GLU A 5 -15.15 35.12 53.15
N LYS A 6 -15.64 34.65 52.00
CA LYS A 6 -16.39 35.37 50.94
C LYS A 6 -15.60 36.24 49.95
N SER A 7 -15.37 35.70 48.75
CA SER A 7 -16.07 36.14 47.53
C SER A 7 -15.56 35.34 46.33
N VAL A 8 -16.33 34.32 45.95
CA VAL A 8 -16.35 33.78 44.59
C VAL A 8 -17.33 34.66 43.82
N GLN A 9 -16.86 35.43 42.84
CA GLN A 9 -17.62 35.83 41.65
C GLN A 9 -16.74 36.65 40.69
N GLU A 10 -16.93 36.35 39.40
CA GLU A 10 -16.45 37.07 38.20
C GLU A 10 -14.99 36.86 37.79
N ALA A 11 -14.77 35.82 36.96
CA ALA A 11 -13.72 35.81 35.95
C ALA A 11 -14.40 35.86 34.58
N ASP A 12 -14.16 36.94 33.84
CA ASP A 12 -14.68 37.22 32.50
C ASP A 12 -14.41 36.07 31.52
N ALA A 13 -15.42 35.71 30.73
CA ALA A 13 -15.42 34.60 29.79
C ALA A 13 -14.88 34.93 28.38
N ASP A 14 -14.25 36.09 28.16
CA ASP A 14 -13.87 36.57 26.81
C ASP A 14 -12.43 37.15 26.73
N ALA A 15 -11.44 36.43 27.26
CA ALA A 15 -10.02 36.75 27.00
C ALA A 15 -9.41 35.82 25.92
N ASP A 16 -9.06 36.41 24.77
CA ASP A 16 -8.31 35.75 23.69
C ASP A 16 -6.83 35.62 24.07
N TYR A 17 -6.26 34.40 23.98
CA TYR A 17 -4.83 34.15 24.21
C TYR A 17 -4.11 33.70 22.92
N GLU A 18 -2.87 34.12 22.74
CA GLU A 18 -2.05 33.79 21.56
C GLU A 18 -1.11 32.60 21.83
N CYS A 19 -1.05 31.63 20.91
CA CYS A 19 -0.11 30.50 20.94
C CYS A 19 0.60 30.31 19.59
N THR A 20 1.90 30.02 19.64
CA THR A 20 2.78 29.81 18.47
C THR A 20 3.13 28.35 18.22
N LYS A 21 2.94 27.87 16.99
CA LYS A 21 3.53 26.62 16.48
C LYS A 21 4.25 26.93 15.17
N SER A 22 5.55 26.60 15.09
CA SER A 22 6.39 26.87 13.90
C SER A 22 6.38 28.35 13.46
N GLY A 23 6.50 29.28 14.41
CA GLY A 23 6.61 30.71 14.09
C GLY A 23 5.34 31.39 13.54
N ARG A 24 4.15 30.80 13.70
CA ARG A 24 2.86 31.49 13.44
C ARG A 24 2.02 31.60 14.71
N LEU A 25 1.48 32.81 14.94
CA LEU A 25 0.53 33.18 15.99
C LEU A 25 -0.87 32.70 15.65
N SER A 26 -1.55 32.06 16.60
CA SER A 26 -2.96 31.64 16.48
C SER A 26 -3.70 31.86 17.80
N ARG A 27 -4.97 32.30 17.72
CA ARG A 27 -5.84 32.56 18.89
C ARG A 27 -6.41 31.26 19.47
N CYS A 28 -6.37 31.14 20.79
CA CYS A 28 -6.91 30.04 21.58
C CYS A 28 -7.98 30.55 22.55
N ARG A 29 -9.00 29.72 22.81
CA ARG A 29 -10.07 30.02 23.78
C ARG A 29 -9.94 29.09 24.99
N LEU A 30 -10.13 29.64 26.19
CA LEU A 30 -10.05 28.91 27.45
C LEU A 30 -11.42 28.31 27.76
N ILE A 31 -11.51 26.98 27.95
CA ILE A 31 -12.73 26.31 28.42
C ILE A 31 -12.34 25.38 29.57
N GLY A 32 -12.76 25.73 30.79
CA GLY A 32 -12.32 25.04 32.00
C GLY A 32 -10.82 25.25 32.26
N THR A 33 -10.08 24.19 32.58
CA THR A 33 -8.62 24.21 32.80
C THR A 33 -7.78 23.95 31.54
N SER A 34 -8.42 23.90 30.36
CA SER A 34 -7.79 23.50 29.09
C SER A 34 -7.76 24.64 28.08
N LEU A 35 -6.61 24.86 27.43
CA LEU A 35 -6.46 25.78 26.29
C LEU A 35 -6.72 25.03 24.98
N ILE A 36 -7.69 25.52 24.19
CA ILE A 36 -8.08 24.89 22.93
C ILE A 36 -7.87 25.87 21.76
N PRO A 37 -7.13 25.50 20.69
CA PRO A 37 -7.01 26.31 19.48
C PRO A 37 -8.35 26.43 18.74
N LEU A 38 -8.71 27.62 18.26
CA LEU A 38 -10.03 27.91 17.66
C LEU A 38 -10.36 27.13 16.37
N TRP A 39 -9.40 26.44 15.75
CA TRP A 39 -9.66 25.54 14.61
C TRP A 39 -10.02 24.11 15.03
N TYR A 40 -10.02 23.83 16.35
CA TYR A 40 -10.27 22.50 16.93
C TYR A 40 -11.67 22.38 17.57
N THR A 41 -12.46 23.47 17.61
CA THR A 41 -13.73 23.51 18.37
C THR A 41 -14.97 23.01 17.62
N ASP A 42 -14.90 22.65 16.34
CA ASP A 42 -16.09 22.19 15.61
C ASP A 42 -16.21 20.66 15.48
N GLU A 43 -15.25 19.89 16.00
CA GLU A 43 -15.17 18.45 15.70
C GLU A 43 -15.64 17.50 16.83
N TYR A 44 -15.89 17.98 18.06
CA TYR A 44 -16.22 17.09 19.19
C TYR A 44 -17.15 17.67 20.27
N ALA A 45 -18.13 18.50 19.89
CA ALA A 45 -19.17 18.95 20.84
C ALA A 45 -20.26 17.90 21.13
N SER A 46 -20.27 16.73 20.45
CA SER A 46 -21.34 15.72 20.57
C SER A 46 -20.99 14.46 21.37
N GLU A 47 -19.83 14.36 22.01
CA GLU A 47 -19.47 13.19 22.87
C GLU A 47 -19.25 13.52 24.35
N LEU A 48 -19.53 14.76 24.78
CA LEU A 48 -19.58 15.12 26.21
C LEU A 48 -21.03 15.09 26.70
N SER A 49 -21.61 13.89 26.77
CA SER A 49 -22.83 13.68 27.54
C SER A 49 -22.69 12.42 28.39
N ILE A 50 -22.86 12.62 29.70
CA ILE A 50 -23.18 11.63 30.74
C ILE A 50 -21.96 10.95 31.37
N CYS A 51 -21.43 11.58 32.41
CA CYS A 51 -21.20 10.94 33.70
C CYS A 51 -21.44 11.99 34.79
N SER A 52 -22.73 12.29 35.03
CA SER A 52 -23.14 12.89 36.30
C SER A 52 -23.06 11.80 37.37
N SER A 53 -22.34 12.13 38.44
CA SER A 53 -22.42 11.47 39.74
C SER A 53 -23.86 11.17 40.12
N ASP A 54 -24.17 9.94 40.50
CA ASP A 54 -24.87 9.61 41.75
C ASP A 54 -25.14 8.09 41.89
N THR A 55 -25.00 7.61 43.12
CA THR A 55 -25.50 6.36 43.74
C THR A 55 -24.83 5.00 43.47
N GLU A 56 -24.10 4.56 44.51
CA GLU A 56 -24.06 3.24 45.18
C GLU A 56 -24.18 1.91 44.40
N SER A 57 -23.24 1.01 44.78
CA SER A 57 -23.43 -0.44 44.98
C SER A 57 -23.04 -1.41 43.84
N GLN A 58 -21.93 -2.10 44.14
CA GLN A 58 -21.67 -3.54 43.94
C GLN A 58 -21.15 -4.09 42.60
N ASP A 59 -20.10 -4.91 42.78
CA ASP A 59 -19.60 -6.01 41.96
C ASP A 59 -18.72 -5.70 40.73
N CYS A 60 -17.44 -5.44 41.00
CA CYS A 60 -16.34 -5.83 40.12
C CYS A 60 -15.62 -7.05 40.71
N GLU A 61 -15.97 -8.25 40.24
CA GLU A 61 -15.18 -9.46 40.46
C GLU A 61 -14.58 -9.98 39.14
N LYS A 62 -13.25 -10.11 39.16
CA LYS A 62 -12.37 -11.16 38.60
C LYS A 62 -12.49 -11.53 37.11
N TYR A 63 -11.35 -11.47 36.40
CA TYR A 63 -10.48 -12.65 36.12
C TYR A 63 -9.34 -12.31 35.12
N TYR A 64 -8.08 -12.28 35.60
CA TYR A 64 -7.02 -13.27 35.31
C TYR A 64 -5.65 -12.75 35.78
N HIS A 65 -5.00 -13.54 36.64
CA HIS A 65 -3.62 -13.40 37.10
C HIS A 65 -2.79 -14.63 36.67
N SER A 66 -1.47 -14.51 36.86
CA SER A 66 -0.34 -15.45 36.68
C SER A 66 0.18 -15.55 35.24
N GLY A 67 1.42 -15.19 34.91
CA GLY A 67 2.63 -14.99 35.70
C GLY A 67 3.62 -16.11 35.39
N ASP A 68 4.72 -15.79 34.72
CA ASP A 68 6.05 -16.38 34.92
C ASP A 68 7.10 -15.45 34.27
N GLN A 69 8.04 -14.99 35.09
CA GLN A 69 9.22 -14.19 34.76
C GLN A 69 10.45 -15.11 34.67
N GLU A 70 11.39 -14.80 33.77
CA GLU A 70 12.82 -14.58 34.05
C GLU A 70 13.55 -14.15 32.75
N THR A 71 13.92 -12.85 32.64
CA THR A 71 15.27 -12.22 32.79
C THR A 71 16.02 -12.10 31.44
N SER A 72 16.67 -11.00 31.01
CA SER A 72 17.13 -9.74 31.62
C SER A 72 17.41 -8.67 30.55
N ASN A 73 17.13 -7.39 30.84
CA ASN A 73 18.17 -6.35 31.02
C ASN A 73 17.58 -5.02 31.51
N GLN A 74 18.17 -4.54 32.62
CA GLN A 74 17.75 -3.43 33.51
C GLN A 74 18.20 -2.04 33.03
N LEU A 75 17.44 -1.01 33.45
CA LEU A 75 17.82 0.11 34.35
C LEU A 75 16.50 0.91 34.60
N CYS A 76 16.02 1.23 35.80
CA CYS A 76 16.68 1.94 36.90
C CYS A 76 16.20 1.48 38.29
N ASP A 77 17.11 1.67 39.24
CA ASP A 77 17.16 1.30 40.65
C ASP A 77 16.33 2.28 41.53
N TYR A 78 15.60 1.77 42.53
CA TYR A 78 15.18 2.56 43.70
C TYR A 78 15.31 1.69 44.95
N LYS A 79 16.23 2.05 45.84
CA LYS A 79 16.59 1.34 47.06
C LYS A 79 15.61 1.59 48.21
N ASP A 80 15.43 0.54 49.00
CA ASP A 80 14.66 0.42 50.24
C ASP A 80 15.01 1.43 51.33
N SER A 81 14.00 1.74 52.16
CA SER A 81 14.18 1.92 53.61
C SER A 81 12.90 1.57 54.37
N THR A 82 13.10 0.74 55.39
CA THR A 82 12.14 0.07 56.26
C THR A 82 11.45 0.96 57.31
N ALA A 83 10.15 0.68 57.49
CA ALA A 83 9.39 0.58 58.75
C ALA A 83 9.35 1.72 59.80
N SER A 84 8.11 1.99 60.24
CA SER A 84 7.66 2.35 61.60
C SER A 84 7.32 3.82 61.87
N GLY A 85 6.10 4.08 62.37
CA GLY A 85 5.82 5.19 63.28
C GLY A 85 4.83 6.26 62.81
N SER A 86 3.56 6.08 63.17
CA SER A 86 2.71 7.06 63.89
C SER A 86 2.73 8.57 63.57
N PHE A 87 1.51 9.09 63.36
CA PHE A 87 0.95 10.36 63.88
C PHE A 87 1.23 11.72 63.18
N VAL A 88 0.10 12.35 62.79
CA VAL A 88 -0.25 13.80 62.68
C VAL A 88 0.14 14.61 61.44
N ASN A 89 -0.93 15.17 60.85
CA ASN A 89 -1.03 16.23 59.84
C ASN A 89 -0.17 17.47 60.11
N SER A 90 0.45 18.01 59.06
CA SER A 90 0.44 19.45 58.72
C SER A 90 1.39 19.75 57.55
N GLY A 91 0.86 20.43 56.52
CA GLY A 91 1.62 21.48 55.84
C GLY A 91 2.14 21.17 54.44
N GLN A 92 1.53 21.85 53.46
CA GLN A 92 2.16 22.47 52.29
C GLN A 92 3.16 21.63 51.48
N ASP A 93 2.75 21.20 50.29
CA ASP A 93 3.69 21.16 49.17
C ASP A 93 3.17 21.96 47.98
N LYS A 94 4.02 22.91 47.62
CA LYS A 94 3.90 23.90 46.56
C LYS A 94 3.78 23.19 45.21
N CYS A 95 2.71 23.46 44.49
CA CYS A 95 2.74 23.36 43.04
C CYS A 95 3.60 24.53 42.52
N MET A 96 4.74 24.21 41.92
CA MET A 96 5.43 25.09 40.99
C MET A 96 5.73 24.31 39.71
N SER A 97 5.26 24.91 38.63
CA SER A 97 5.16 24.51 37.23
C SER A 97 6.50 24.27 36.52
N GLU A 98 6.51 23.48 35.45
CA GLU A 98 6.68 23.98 34.06
C GLU A 98 6.87 22.85 33.01
N HIS A 99 6.08 22.96 31.94
CA HIS A 99 6.37 22.52 30.57
C HIS A 99 6.78 21.06 30.26
N THR A 100 5.77 20.20 30.03
CA THR A 100 5.90 19.05 29.11
C THR A 100 4.64 18.96 28.23
N TYR A 101 4.68 19.57 27.04
CA TYR A 101 3.63 19.46 26.02
C TYR A 101 3.75 18.12 25.24
N PRO A 102 2.82 17.74 24.34
CA PRO A 102 2.17 16.44 24.33
C PRO A 102 2.75 15.57 23.20
N LEU A 103 4.01 15.16 23.30
CA LEU A 103 4.63 14.29 22.27
C LEU A 103 4.30 12.80 22.46
N CYS A 104 3.79 12.41 23.64
CA CYS A 104 3.47 11.00 23.91
C CYS A 104 2.10 10.53 23.40
N TYR A 105 1.16 11.42 23.06
CA TYR A 105 -0.22 10.99 22.78
C TYR A 105 -0.39 10.32 21.40
N ASN A 106 0.43 10.67 20.40
CA ASN A 106 0.31 10.08 19.06
C ASN A 106 1.22 8.85 18.82
N SER A 107 2.17 8.55 19.71
CA SER A 107 3.08 7.41 19.52
C SER A 107 2.45 6.06 19.89
N ALA A 108 1.37 6.04 20.67
CA ALA A 108 0.77 4.80 21.17
C ALA A 108 -0.14 4.07 20.16
N LYS A 109 -0.59 4.74 19.07
CA LYS A 109 -1.65 4.20 18.20
C LYS A 109 -1.17 3.36 17.00
N ASN A 110 0.13 3.31 16.72
CA ASN A 110 0.69 2.60 15.55
C ASN A 110 1.92 1.75 15.90
N VAL A 111 1.84 0.88 16.92
CA VAL A 111 2.88 -0.13 17.10
C VAL A 111 2.68 -1.20 16.02
N GLY A 112 3.51 -1.18 14.98
CA GLY A 112 3.51 -2.22 13.96
C GLY A 112 3.71 -3.61 14.60
N LEU A 113 2.82 -4.55 14.28
CA LEU A 113 2.85 -5.91 14.86
C LEU A 113 3.48 -6.95 13.92
N ALA A 114 3.68 -6.60 12.64
CA ALA A 114 4.16 -7.53 11.64
C ALA A 114 5.68 -7.77 11.74
N SER A 115 6.09 -9.02 11.57
CA SER A 115 7.50 -9.36 11.44
C SER A 115 8.07 -8.91 10.09
N GLY A 116 9.34 -8.52 10.03
CA GLY A 116 9.97 -8.11 8.76
C GLY A 116 9.98 -9.22 7.69
N ARG A 117 10.03 -10.50 8.12
CA ARG A 117 9.92 -11.64 7.20
C ARG A 117 8.54 -11.71 6.56
N LEU A 118 7.47 -11.53 7.34
CA LEU A 118 6.10 -11.51 6.81
C LEU A 118 5.89 -10.38 5.80
N VAL A 119 6.43 -9.20 6.09
CA VAL A 119 6.36 -8.07 5.14
C VAL A 119 7.18 -8.34 3.88
N ALA A 120 8.37 -8.92 3.99
CA ALA A 120 9.15 -9.35 2.82
C ALA A 120 8.39 -10.36 1.94
N TRP A 121 7.73 -11.34 2.56
CA TRP A 121 6.86 -12.30 1.85
C TRP A 121 5.70 -11.62 1.13
N ASN A 122 5.02 -10.69 1.79
CA ASN A 122 3.96 -9.91 1.17
C ASN A 122 4.50 -9.06 0.01
N LEU A 123 5.65 -8.41 0.17
CA LEU A 123 6.31 -7.64 -0.91
C LEU A 123 6.65 -8.55 -2.11
N ILE A 124 7.16 -9.76 -1.87
CA ILE A 124 7.40 -10.75 -2.94
C ILE A 124 6.08 -11.05 -3.67
N ASN A 125 4.98 -11.23 -2.94
CA ASN A 125 3.67 -11.43 -3.57
C ASN A 125 3.25 -10.27 -4.47
N LEU A 126 3.53 -9.04 -4.04
CA LEU A 126 3.15 -7.86 -4.81
C LEU A 126 3.97 -7.72 -6.09
N ILE A 127 5.26 -8.02 -6.06
CA ILE A 127 6.12 -7.90 -7.25
C ILE A 127 5.95 -9.09 -8.20
N VAL A 128 6.02 -10.30 -7.66
CA VAL A 128 5.97 -11.54 -8.44
C VAL A 128 4.53 -11.81 -8.87
N GLY A 129 3.62 -11.87 -7.91
CA GLY A 129 2.16 -11.90 -8.07
C GLY A 129 1.60 -12.50 -9.35
N THR A 130 0.55 -11.85 -9.84
CA THR A 130 -0.12 -12.20 -11.11
C THR A 130 0.63 -11.67 -12.32
N SER A 131 1.49 -10.67 -12.11
CA SER A 131 2.36 -10.07 -13.12
C SER A 131 3.32 -11.09 -13.74
N LEU A 132 3.80 -12.08 -12.97
CA LEU A 132 4.70 -13.14 -13.45
C LEU A 132 4.15 -13.88 -14.68
N LEU A 133 2.83 -14.01 -14.81
CA LEU A 133 2.20 -14.76 -15.90
C LEU A 133 2.42 -14.14 -17.28
N ALA A 134 2.68 -12.83 -17.35
CA ALA A 134 2.95 -12.10 -18.59
C ALA A 134 4.44 -12.04 -18.97
N PHE A 135 5.35 -12.44 -18.08
CA PHE A 135 6.80 -12.32 -18.31
C PHE A 135 7.33 -13.19 -19.46
N PRO A 136 6.92 -14.47 -19.59
CA PRO A 136 7.27 -15.26 -20.77
C PRO A 136 6.79 -14.59 -22.06
N TYR A 137 5.57 -14.04 -22.05
CA TYR A 137 5.02 -13.31 -23.18
C TYR A 137 5.84 -12.05 -23.50
N ALA A 138 6.26 -11.28 -22.50
CA ALA A 138 7.12 -10.12 -22.71
C ALA A 138 8.45 -10.50 -23.39
N LEU A 139 9.09 -11.59 -22.93
CA LEU A 139 10.31 -12.11 -23.54
C LEU A 139 10.05 -12.59 -24.97
N GLN A 140 8.95 -13.29 -25.22
CA GLN A 140 8.58 -13.74 -26.57
C GLN A 140 8.34 -12.56 -27.53
N GLN A 141 7.77 -11.46 -27.03
CA GLN A 141 7.44 -10.29 -27.87
C GLN A 141 8.67 -9.44 -28.20
N ALA A 142 9.54 -9.15 -27.22
CA ALA A 142 10.66 -8.23 -27.37
C ALA A 142 12.03 -8.92 -27.52
N GLY A 143 12.11 -10.22 -27.22
CA GLY A 143 13.34 -11.01 -27.28
C GLY A 143 14.19 -10.96 -26.01
N LEU A 144 15.40 -11.51 -26.09
CA LEU A 144 16.36 -11.62 -24.98
C LEU A 144 16.80 -10.26 -24.42
N ILE A 145 16.63 -9.17 -25.18
CA ILE A 145 16.83 -7.80 -24.69
C ILE A 145 15.97 -7.49 -23.45
N VAL A 146 14.87 -8.21 -23.22
CA VAL A 146 14.04 -8.08 -22.01
C VAL A 146 14.84 -8.34 -20.74
N LEU A 147 15.75 -9.31 -20.71
CA LEU A 147 16.50 -9.67 -19.51
C LEU A 147 17.32 -8.52 -18.91
N PRO A 148 18.16 -7.78 -19.68
CA PRO A 148 18.83 -6.60 -19.14
C PRO A 148 17.84 -5.49 -18.76
N PHE A 149 16.70 -5.34 -19.44
CA PHE A 149 15.67 -4.38 -19.02
C PHE A 149 15.00 -4.76 -17.69
N ILE A 150 14.76 -6.04 -17.41
CA ILE A 150 14.27 -6.50 -16.09
C ILE A 150 15.27 -6.07 -15.01
N LEU A 151 16.58 -6.30 -15.23
CA LEU A 151 17.62 -5.88 -14.28
C LEU A 151 17.64 -4.36 -14.08
N ILE A 152 17.67 -3.58 -15.16
CA ILE A 152 17.74 -2.11 -15.09
C ILE A 152 16.52 -1.53 -14.38
N ILE A 153 15.31 -1.98 -14.74
CA ILE A 153 14.08 -1.51 -14.10
C ILE A 153 14.01 -1.97 -12.64
N ALA A 154 14.41 -3.19 -12.31
CA ALA A 154 14.47 -3.65 -10.93
C ALA A 154 15.41 -2.79 -10.07
N LEU A 155 16.59 -2.41 -10.60
CA LEU A 155 17.52 -1.52 -9.91
C LEU A 155 16.95 -0.11 -9.71
N ILE A 156 16.31 0.46 -10.74
CA ILE A 156 15.66 1.77 -10.65
C ILE A 156 14.52 1.74 -9.64
N MET A 157 13.64 0.75 -9.70
CA MET A 157 12.50 0.62 -8.80
C MET A 157 12.92 0.35 -7.36
N ASN A 158 14.00 -0.40 -7.16
CA ASN A 158 14.60 -0.59 -5.85
C ASN A 158 15.15 0.74 -5.31
N TYR A 159 15.91 1.50 -6.12
CA TYR A 159 16.38 2.82 -5.74
C TYR A 159 15.23 3.79 -5.40
N THR A 160 14.21 3.88 -6.24
CA THR A 160 13.08 4.79 -6.01
C THR A 160 12.23 4.36 -4.80
N SER A 161 12.25 3.07 -4.44
CA SER A 161 11.65 2.57 -3.20
C SER A 161 12.38 3.09 -1.96
N HIS A 162 13.71 3.09 -1.98
CA HIS A 162 14.52 3.61 -0.85
C HIS A 162 14.35 5.10 -0.67
N ILE A 163 14.39 5.90 -1.75
CA ILE A 163 14.18 7.35 -1.62
C ILE A 163 12.75 7.67 -1.16
N LEU A 164 11.75 6.89 -1.59
CA LEU A 164 10.37 7.07 -1.13
C LEU A 164 10.26 6.87 0.38
N ILE A 165 10.84 5.80 0.91
CA ILE A 165 10.87 5.54 2.35
C ILE A 165 11.68 6.61 3.07
N ASP A 166 12.84 7.01 2.54
CA ASP A 166 13.67 8.06 3.13
C ASP A 166 12.89 9.36 3.35
N MET A 167 12.09 9.77 2.35
CA MET A 167 11.28 10.98 2.39
C MET A 167 10.19 10.94 3.48
N MET A 168 9.80 9.75 3.98
CA MET A 168 8.83 9.65 5.09
C MET A 168 9.42 10.07 6.44
N TYR A 169 10.75 10.09 6.55
CA TYR A 169 11.48 10.34 7.79
C TYR A 169 12.15 11.72 7.79
N GLU A 170 12.32 12.29 8.98
CA GLU A 170 13.17 13.46 9.20
C GLU A 170 14.07 13.23 10.41
N GLU A 171 15.21 13.93 10.45
CA GLU A 171 16.09 13.94 11.61
C GLU A 171 15.57 14.95 12.63
N SER A 172 15.25 14.47 13.83
CA SER A 172 14.80 15.33 14.92
C SER A 172 15.96 16.14 15.49
N ILE A 173 15.81 17.46 15.50
CA ILE A 173 16.76 18.39 16.14
C ILE A 173 16.74 18.18 17.67
N GLU A 174 15.56 17.90 18.24
CA GLU A 174 15.34 17.75 19.68
C GLU A 174 15.91 16.43 20.24
N MET A 175 15.93 15.37 19.42
CA MET A 175 16.46 14.07 19.80
C MET A 175 17.81 13.80 19.11
N ASN A 176 18.77 14.73 19.18
CA ASN A 176 20.15 14.51 18.71
C ASN A 176 20.29 13.86 17.31
N GLY A 177 19.39 14.16 16.36
CA GLY A 177 19.42 13.60 15.00
C GLY A 177 18.74 12.23 14.82
N TYR A 178 17.97 11.73 15.80
CA TYR A 178 17.19 10.49 15.61
C TYR A 178 16.16 10.65 14.48
N ARG A 179 16.05 9.61 13.63
CA ARG A 179 15.08 9.57 12.53
C ARG A 179 13.68 9.28 13.04
N ILE A 180 12.78 10.25 12.87
CA ILE A 180 11.35 10.14 13.22
C ILE A 180 10.50 10.14 11.95
N ARG A 181 9.42 9.35 11.94
CA ARG A 181 8.47 9.33 10.82
C ARG A 181 7.53 10.53 10.96
N VAL A 182 7.61 11.46 10.00
CA VAL A 182 6.79 12.69 9.99
C VAL A 182 5.62 12.57 9.01
N ARG A 183 5.79 11.76 7.96
CA ARG A 183 4.81 11.60 6.88
C ARG A 183 4.29 10.17 6.88
N MET A 184 2.98 10.00 6.85
CA MET A 184 2.36 8.68 6.99
C MET A 184 2.19 8.01 5.64
N ASN A 185 1.73 8.77 4.65
CA ASN A 185 1.38 8.27 3.33
C ASN A 185 2.10 9.04 2.22
N TYR A 186 2.04 8.49 1.01
CA TYR A 186 2.69 9.10 -0.15
C TYR A 186 2.07 10.48 -0.51
N ALA A 187 0.76 10.66 -0.29
CA ALA A 187 0.11 11.97 -0.50
C ALA A 187 0.66 13.05 0.45
N ASP A 188 0.92 12.72 1.71
CA ASP A 188 1.49 13.63 2.70
C ASP A 188 2.88 14.13 2.29
N ILE A 189 3.67 13.28 1.61
CA ILE A 189 4.98 13.69 1.04
C ILE A 189 4.80 14.78 -0.01
N VAL A 190 3.80 14.64 -0.88
CA VAL A 190 3.52 15.64 -1.91
C VAL A 190 3.02 16.93 -1.28
N GLU A 191 2.10 16.84 -0.31
CA GLU A 191 1.53 17.99 0.37
C GLU A 191 2.59 18.85 1.05
N ASP A 192 3.47 18.20 1.81
CA ASP A 192 4.53 18.85 2.55
C ASP A 192 5.64 19.40 1.63
N THR A 193 5.99 18.69 0.56
CA THR A 193 7.00 19.15 -0.41
C THR A 193 6.50 20.35 -1.23
N LEU A 194 5.22 20.37 -1.60
CA LEU A 194 4.64 21.40 -2.48
C LEU A 194 3.92 22.52 -1.71
N ASN A 195 3.71 22.36 -0.40
CA ASN A 195 2.85 23.21 0.44
C ASN A 195 1.47 23.45 -0.21
N SER A 196 0.88 22.40 -0.80
CA SER A 196 -0.34 22.50 -1.58
C SER A 196 -1.26 21.29 -1.36
N PRO A 197 -2.49 21.49 -0.83
CA PRO A 197 -3.45 20.40 -0.66
C PRO A 197 -3.92 19.84 -2.02
N CYS A 198 -3.87 20.65 -3.09
CA CYS A 198 -4.17 20.19 -4.44
C CYS A 198 -3.17 19.13 -4.92
N GLY A 199 -1.88 19.24 -4.56
CA GLY A 199 -0.87 18.23 -4.87
C GLY A 199 -1.15 16.90 -4.18
N SER A 200 -1.51 16.95 -2.89
CA SER A 200 -1.95 15.79 -2.10
C SER A 200 -3.13 15.08 -2.77
N LEU A 201 -4.16 15.83 -3.16
CA LEU A 201 -5.35 15.30 -3.83
C LEU A 201 -5.02 14.62 -5.16
N ILE A 202 -4.19 15.25 -5.99
CA ILE A 202 -3.75 14.67 -7.28
C ILE A 202 -3.05 13.32 -7.04
N MET A 203 -2.16 13.25 -6.04
CA MET A 203 -1.46 12.00 -5.72
C MET A 203 -2.42 10.91 -5.25
N GLN A 204 -3.40 11.26 -4.41
CA GLN A 204 -4.43 10.31 -3.96
C GLN A 204 -5.23 9.76 -5.15
N ILE A 205 -5.62 10.62 -6.10
CA ILE A 205 -6.34 10.22 -7.33
C ILE A 205 -5.48 9.27 -8.17
N ILE A 206 -4.22 9.62 -8.44
CA ILE A 206 -3.32 8.78 -9.24
C ILE A 206 -3.14 7.40 -8.60
N GLN A 207 -2.91 7.33 -7.29
CA GLN A 207 -2.80 6.05 -6.58
C GLN A 207 -4.11 5.25 -6.58
N THR A 208 -5.26 5.92 -6.55
CA THR A 208 -6.56 5.26 -6.63
C THR A 208 -6.77 4.63 -8.00
N ILE A 209 -6.40 5.35 -9.07
CA ILE A 209 -6.40 4.84 -10.45
C ILE A 209 -5.46 3.64 -10.55
N GLU A 210 -4.26 3.71 -9.96
CA GLU A 210 -3.29 2.61 -9.94
C GLU A 210 -3.87 1.33 -9.35
N MET A 211 -4.51 1.43 -8.17
CA MET A 211 -5.09 0.27 -7.49
C MET A 211 -6.34 -0.24 -8.21
N LEU A 212 -7.17 0.63 -8.77
CA LEU A 212 -8.31 0.25 -9.60
C LEU A 212 -7.86 -0.56 -10.82
N ALA A 213 -6.78 -0.11 -11.48
CA ALA A 213 -6.20 -0.78 -12.63
C ALA A 213 -5.69 -2.20 -12.27
N LYS A 214 -5.10 -2.36 -11.09
CA LYS A 214 -4.72 -3.68 -10.52
C LYS A 214 -5.95 -4.58 -10.28
N CYS A 215 -7.07 -4.02 -9.82
CA CYS A 215 -8.33 -4.76 -9.68
C CYS A 215 -8.85 -5.27 -11.03
N VAL A 216 -8.89 -4.41 -12.05
CA VAL A 216 -9.31 -4.79 -13.41
C VAL A 216 -8.46 -5.93 -13.97
N LEU A 217 -7.13 -5.84 -13.85
CA LEU A 217 -6.21 -6.88 -14.34
C LEU A 217 -6.42 -8.22 -13.65
N ASN A 218 -6.60 -8.23 -12.33
CA ASN A 218 -6.85 -9.46 -11.59
C ASN A 218 -8.17 -10.12 -12.01
N ILE A 219 -9.23 -9.34 -12.27
CA ILE A 219 -10.51 -9.86 -12.80
C ILE A 219 -10.31 -10.42 -14.22
N CYS A 220 -9.53 -9.74 -15.07
CA CYS A 220 -9.22 -10.21 -16.42
C CYS A 220 -8.53 -11.57 -16.40
N VAL A 221 -7.49 -11.75 -15.57
CA VAL A 221 -6.78 -13.03 -15.47
C VAL A 221 -7.70 -14.11 -14.91
N LEU A 222 -8.46 -13.82 -13.85
CA LEU A 222 -9.38 -14.80 -13.27
C LEU A 222 -10.47 -15.23 -14.27
N GLY A 223 -10.94 -14.31 -15.12
CA GLY A 223 -11.83 -14.62 -16.23
C GLY A 223 -11.19 -15.55 -17.26
N GLN A 224 -9.93 -15.31 -17.63
CA GLN A 224 -9.16 -16.17 -18.55
C GLN A 224 -8.94 -17.58 -17.97
N LEU A 225 -8.54 -17.69 -16.70
CA LEU A 225 -8.39 -18.97 -15.99
C LEU A 225 -9.72 -19.73 -15.89
N SER A 226 -10.83 -19.03 -15.69
CA SER A 226 -12.15 -19.66 -15.65
C SER A 226 -12.56 -20.19 -17.02
N HIS A 227 -12.32 -19.41 -18.09
CA HIS A 227 -12.57 -19.85 -19.46
C HIS A 227 -11.70 -21.05 -19.85
N GLU A 228 -10.44 -21.05 -19.40
CA GLU A 228 -9.52 -22.18 -19.50
C GLU A 228 -10.11 -23.45 -18.88
N ILE A 229 -10.63 -23.39 -17.66
CA ILE A 229 -11.16 -24.59 -16.96
C ILE A 229 -12.43 -25.11 -17.62
N PHE A 230 -13.38 -24.23 -17.94
CA PHE A 230 -14.71 -24.66 -18.39
C PHE A 230 -14.81 -24.90 -19.90
N GLN A 231 -13.98 -24.24 -20.71
CA GLN A 231 -13.86 -24.28 -22.19
C GLN A 231 -15.13 -24.00 -23.02
N THR A 232 -16.31 -24.22 -22.44
CA THR A 232 -17.64 -24.15 -23.04
C THR A 232 -18.32 -22.80 -22.82
N ILE A 233 -17.88 -22.06 -21.79
CA ILE A 233 -18.47 -20.80 -21.36
C ILE A 233 -17.74 -19.63 -22.06
N ASN A 234 -18.48 -18.63 -22.56
CA ASN A 234 -17.89 -17.44 -23.17
C ASN A 234 -16.99 -16.67 -22.17
N ILE A 235 -15.82 -16.21 -22.62
CA ILE A 235 -14.88 -15.43 -21.80
C ILE A 235 -15.52 -14.23 -21.09
N LYS A 236 -16.49 -13.56 -21.71
CA LYS A 236 -17.22 -12.43 -21.09
C LYS A 236 -18.02 -12.91 -19.88
N LEU A 237 -18.72 -14.03 -20.00
CA LEU A 237 -19.49 -14.62 -18.91
C LEU A 237 -18.55 -15.14 -17.80
N CYS A 238 -17.43 -15.77 -18.16
CA CYS A 238 -16.38 -16.14 -17.21
C CYS A 238 -15.83 -14.93 -16.45
N THR A 239 -15.67 -13.79 -17.10
CA THR A 239 -15.21 -12.54 -16.48
C THR A 239 -16.26 -11.98 -15.50
N VAL A 240 -17.55 -12.09 -15.84
CA VAL A 240 -18.65 -11.70 -14.92
C VAL A 240 -18.68 -12.64 -13.69
N ILE A 241 -18.52 -13.95 -13.90
CA ILE A 241 -18.43 -14.93 -12.80
C ILE A 241 -17.22 -14.63 -11.91
N ALA A 242 -16.06 -14.32 -12.50
CA ALA A 242 -14.87 -13.88 -11.79
C ALA A 242 -15.12 -12.63 -10.95
N GLY A 243 -15.89 -11.67 -11.47
CA GLY A 243 -16.39 -10.51 -10.73
C GLY A 243 -17.21 -10.90 -9.49
N GLY A 244 -18.11 -11.86 -9.61
CA GLY A 244 -18.86 -12.40 -8.48
C GLY A 244 -17.97 -13.06 -7.42
N LEU A 245 -16.92 -13.78 -7.85
CA LEU A 245 -15.99 -14.46 -6.93
C LEU A 245 -15.13 -13.50 -6.12
N VAL A 246 -14.77 -12.32 -6.65
CA VAL A 246 -13.99 -11.31 -5.92
C VAL A 246 -14.85 -10.40 -5.03
N LEU A 247 -16.18 -10.45 -5.17
CA LEU A 247 -17.11 -9.61 -4.42
C LEU A 247 -16.95 -9.70 -2.88
N PRO A 248 -16.72 -10.88 -2.26
CA PRO A 248 -16.50 -10.95 -0.82
C PRO A 248 -15.29 -10.13 -0.34
N SER A 249 -14.25 -10.00 -1.18
CA SER A 249 -13.04 -9.22 -0.86
C SER A 249 -13.36 -7.72 -0.72
N PHE A 250 -14.40 -7.23 -1.39
CA PHE A 250 -14.88 -5.85 -1.21
C PHE A 250 -15.54 -5.61 0.13
N PHE A 251 -15.85 -6.61 0.95
CA PHE A 251 -16.46 -6.38 2.27
C PHE A 251 -15.47 -6.56 3.42
N ILE A 252 -14.21 -6.86 3.11
CA ILE A 252 -13.15 -7.03 4.10
C ILE A 252 -12.66 -5.65 4.57
N ARG A 253 -12.82 -5.39 5.87
CA ARG A 253 -12.33 -4.15 6.53
C ARG A 253 -11.18 -4.38 7.51
N LYS A 254 -11.00 -5.61 7.99
CA LYS A 254 -9.97 -5.93 8.98
C LYS A 254 -8.63 -6.16 8.30
N LEU A 255 -7.65 -5.26 8.54
CA LEU A 255 -6.28 -5.37 8.01
C LEU A 255 -5.60 -6.70 8.36
N VAL A 256 -5.87 -7.26 9.54
CA VAL A 256 -5.35 -8.58 9.95
C VAL A 256 -5.82 -9.69 8.99
N LEU A 257 -7.09 -9.66 8.58
CA LEU A 257 -7.63 -10.65 7.62
C LEU A 257 -6.99 -10.50 6.24
N VAL A 258 -6.75 -9.25 5.81
CA VAL A 258 -6.02 -8.97 4.55
C VAL A 258 -4.61 -9.55 4.61
N GLY A 259 -3.88 -9.40 5.73
CA GLY A 259 -2.56 -10.00 5.90
C GLY A 259 -2.55 -11.53 5.76
N TRP A 260 -3.55 -12.22 6.33
CA TRP A 260 -3.72 -13.67 6.17
C TRP A 260 -4.05 -14.07 4.73
N LEU A 261 -4.94 -13.33 4.05
CA LEU A 261 -5.24 -13.57 2.64
C LEU A 261 -4.00 -13.38 1.76
N GLN A 262 -3.18 -12.37 2.02
CA GLN A 262 -1.92 -12.20 1.27
C GLN A 262 -0.95 -13.35 1.49
N THR A 263 -0.87 -13.88 2.72
CA THR A 263 -0.06 -15.06 3.01
C THR A 263 -0.57 -16.28 2.24
N LEU A 264 -1.88 -16.52 2.22
CA LEU A 264 -2.50 -17.59 1.44
C LEU A 264 -2.25 -17.40 -0.06
N SER A 265 -2.31 -16.16 -0.54
CA SER A 265 -2.03 -15.81 -1.93
C SER A 265 -0.62 -16.20 -2.35
N VAL A 266 0.39 -15.90 -1.53
CA VAL A 266 1.80 -16.29 -1.78
C VAL A 266 1.95 -17.80 -1.81
N ILE A 267 1.37 -18.52 -0.85
CA ILE A 267 1.48 -19.98 -0.78
C ILE A 267 0.88 -20.60 -2.03
N SER A 268 -0.32 -20.17 -2.42
CA SER A 268 -1.02 -20.67 -3.60
C SER A 268 -0.25 -20.35 -4.89
N LEU A 269 0.29 -19.13 -5.01
CA LEU A 269 1.13 -18.74 -6.15
C LEU A 269 2.38 -19.60 -6.24
N SER A 270 3.04 -19.85 -5.11
CA SER A 270 4.26 -20.64 -5.04
C SER A 270 4.01 -22.07 -5.51
N ILE A 271 2.89 -22.67 -5.11
CA ILE A 271 2.52 -24.03 -5.58
C ILE A 271 2.26 -24.02 -7.09
N GLY A 272 1.47 -23.08 -7.60
CA GLY A 272 1.22 -22.94 -9.04
C GLY A 272 2.51 -22.74 -9.84
N LEU A 273 3.41 -21.89 -9.35
CA LEU A 273 4.71 -21.64 -9.96
C LEU A 273 5.59 -22.89 -9.99
N VAL A 274 5.65 -23.62 -8.88
CA VAL A 274 6.42 -24.88 -8.80
C VAL A 274 5.89 -25.90 -9.81
N ILE A 275 4.56 -26.01 -9.98
CA ILE A 275 3.98 -26.92 -11.00
C ILE A 275 4.45 -26.53 -12.40
N VAL A 276 4.36 -25.26 -12.78
CA VAL A 276 4.78 -24.77 -14.11
C VAL A 276 6.27 -24.98 -14.34
N VAL A 277 7.10 -24.62 -13.35
CA VAL A 277 8.56 -24.76 -13.46
C VAL A 277 8.96 -26.23 -13.54
N LEU A 278 8.42 -27.10 -12.68
CA LEU A 278 8.70 -28.54 -12.74
C LEU A 278 8.24 -29.15 -14.07
N PHE A 279 7.08 -28.74 -14.58
CA PHE A 279 6.62 -29.17 -15.90
C PHE A 279 7.60 -28.77 -17.01
N CYS A 280 8.11 -27.53 -16.96
CA CYS A 280 9.14 -27.06 -17.91
C CYS A 280 10.45 -27.85 -17.79
N LEU A 281 10.89 -28.16 -16.56
CA LEU A 281 12.13 -28.89 -16.29
C LEU A 281 12.03 -30.38 -16.72
N VAL A 282 10.89 -31.03 -16.50
CA VAL A 282 10.66 -32.41 -16.95
C VAL A 282 10.67 -32.50 -18.48
N ASN A 283 10.22 -31.44 -19.17
CA ASN A 283 10.21 -31.36 -20.63
C ASN A 283 11.46 -30.66 -21.21
N VAL A 284 12.60 -30.66 -20.50
CA VAL A 284 13.87 -30.05 -20.98
C VAL A 284 14.31 -30.60 -22.33
N SER A 285 14.03 -31.86 -22.64
CA SER A 285 14.36 -32.46 -23.95
C SER A 285 13.64 -31.79 -25.13
N LYS A 286 12.54 -31.08 -24.88
CA LYS A 286 11.78 -30.32 -25.89
C LYS A 286 12.21 -28.86 -25.99
N TRP A 287 13.16 -28.41 -25.16
CA TRP A 287 13.63 -27.03 -25.20
C TRP A 287 14.33 -26.76 -26.52
N ASN A 288 13.95 -25.67 -27.17
CA ASN A 288 14.58 -25.24 -28.40
C ASN A 288 15.11 -23.81 -28.23
N VAL A 289 16.42 -23.64 -28.34
CA VAL A 289 17.07 -22.32 -28.24
C VAL A 289 16.63 -21.40 -29.38
N ALA A 290 16.25 -21.95 -30.55
CA ALA A 290 15.71 -21.17 -31.66
C ALA A 290 14.35 -20.50 -31.32
N ASN A 291 13.68 -20.94 -30.25
CA ASN A 291 12.47 -20.29 -29.78
C ASN A 291 12.73 -18.93 -29.12
N LEU A 292 13.98 -18.62 -28.72
CA LEU A 292 14.33 -17.35 -28.08
C LEU A 292 14.56 -16.27 -29.15
N PRO A 293 13.66 -15.29 -29.29
CA PRO A 293 13.90 -14.17 -30.19
C PRO A 293 15.07 -13.33 -29.64
N ILE A 294 15.97 -12.89 -30.51
CA ILE A 294 17.16 -12.15 -30.06
C ILE A 294 16.78 -10.72 -29.64
N CYS A 295 16.16 -9.97 -30.53
CA CYS A 295 15.76 -8.59 -30.27
C CYS A 295 14.62 -8.18 -31.20
N ASN A 296 13.56 -7.63 -30.63
CA ASN A 296 12.47 -6.99 -31.36
C ASN A 296 12.15 -5.65 -30.70
N ILE A 297 12.70 -4.58 -31.28
CA ILE A 297 12.56 -3.20 -30.78
C ILE A 297 11.13 -2.69 -30.92
N VAL A 298 10.36 -3.19 -31.89
CA VAL A 298 8.98 -2.73 -32.15
C VAL A 298 8.07 -3.07 -30.95
N ASN A 299 8.21 -4.27 -30.42
CA ASN A 299 7.42 -4.74 -29.27
C ASN A 299 8.04 -4.41 -27.91
N LEU A 300 9.24 -3.83 -27.89
CA LEU A 300 9.94 -3.48 -26.66
C LEU A 300 9.13 -2.55 -25.73
N PRO A 301 8.37 -1.55 -26.21
CA PRO A 301 7.57 -0.69 -25.32
C PRO A 301 6.50 -1.44 -24.53
N LEU A 302 5.87 -2.46 -25.14
CA LEU A 302 4.91 -3.34 -24.45
C LEU A 302 5.62 -4.14 -23.34
N ALA A 303 6.77 -4.73 -23.65
CA ALA A 303 7.55 -5.50 -22.68
C ALA A 303 8.05 -4.62 -21.52
N ILE A 304 8.57 -3.41 -21.79
CA ILE A 304 8.98 -2.47 -20.73
C ILE A 304 7.78 -2.11 -19.84
N GLY A 305 6.60 -1.86 -20.41
CA GLY A 305 5.39 -1.61 -19.64
C GLY A 305 5.03 -2.77 -18.71
N ILE A 306 5.10 -4.02 -19.19
CA ILE A 306 4.84 -5.22 -18.38
C ILE A 306 5.84 -5.31 -17.21
N ILE A 307 7.13 -5.09 -17.47
CA ILE A 307 8.18 -5.12 -16.44
C ILE A 307 7.94 -4.02 -15.40
N VAL A 308 7.71 -2.78 -15.84
CA VAL A 308 7.47 -1.63 -14.96
C VAL A 308 6.24 -1.85 -14.08
N TYR A 309 5.14 -2.37 -14.65
CA TYR A 309 3.95 -2.72 -13.87
C TYR A 309 4.27 -3.71 -12.75
N ALA A 310 5.05 -4.76 -13.05
CA ALA A 310 5.36 -5.81 -12.10
C ALA A 310 6.14 -5.30 -10.87
N PHE A 311 7.06 -4.37 -11.08
CA PHE A 311 7.85 -3.78 -10.00
C PHE A 311 7.16 -2.57 -9.31
N GLY A 312 5.97 -2.17 -9.76
CA GLY A 312 5.23 -1.02 -9.26
C GLY A 312 4.53 -1.25 -7.92
N ILE A 313 5.27 -1.16 -6.82
CA ILE A 313 4.76 -1.39 -5.44
C ILE A 313 4.69 -0.13 -4.57
N HIS A 314 5.21 1.00 -5.05
CA HIS A 314 5.38 2.26 -4.31
C HIS A 314 4.09 2.77 -3.68
N GLY A 315 2.94 2.56 -4.34
CA GLY A 315 1.64 3.01 -3.85
C GLY A 315 1.21 2.39 -2.52
N VAL A 316 1.66 1.17 -2.19
CA VAL A 316 1.33 0.50 -0.91
C VAL A 316 2.46 0.53 0.11
N MET A 317 3.66 0.94 -0.32
CA MET A 317 4.89 0.78 0.44
C MET A 317 4.85 1.49 1.81
N PRO A 318 4.36 2.73 1.94
CA PRO A 318 4.21 3.41 3.23
C PRO A 318 3.35 2.64 4.23
N GLY A 319 2.26 2.02 3.76
CA GLY A 319 1.35 1.25 4.59
C GLY A 319 1.96 -0.09 5.05
N LEU A 320 2.71 -0.76 4.17
CA LEU A 320 3.42 -2.00 4.52
C LEU A 320 4.56 -1.77 5.51
N GLU A 321 5.30 -0.68 5.34
CA GLU A 321 6.37 -0.30 6.25
C GLU A 321 5.83 0.08 7.64
N GLY A 322 4.72 0.82 7.69
CA GLY A 322 4.07 1.20 8.95
C GLY A 322 3.50 0.03 9.77
N GLN A 323 3.31 -1.14 9.13
CA GLN A 323 2.89 -2.36 9.82
C GLN A 323 4.06 -3.10 10.49
N MET A 324 5.32 -2.76 10.18
CA MET A 324 6.49 -3.47 10.71
C MET A 324 6.79 -3.10 12.15
N ARG A 325 7.06 -4.13 12.96
CA ARG A 325 7.56 -3.95 14.34
C ARG A 325 8.91 -3.24 14.41
N LYS A 326 9.74 -3.41 13.37
CA LYS A 326 11.07 -2.77 13.24
C LYS A 326 11.20 -2.12 11.85
N PRO A 327 10.65 -0.92 11.64
CA PRO A 327 10.62 -0.27 10.33
C PRO A 327 12.02 -0.02 9.73
N GLN A 328 13.06 0.07 10.57
CA GLN A 328 14.46 0.24 10.13
C GLN A 328 14.94 -0.91 9.23
N ASN A 329 14.34 -2.10 9.35
CA ASN A 329 14.70 -3.27 8.54
C ASN A 329 13.96 -3.30 7.19
N PHE A 330 13.07 -2.34 6.90
CA PHE A 330 12.27 -2.32 5.68
C PHE A 330 13.14 -2.26 4.42
N GLY A 331 14.21 -1.46 4.43
CA GLY A 331 15.13 -1.37 3.28
C GLY A 331 15.81 -2.71 2.94
N ILE A 332 16.13 -3.52 3.94
CA ILE A 332 16.69 -4.87 3.72
C ILE A 332 15.63 -5.79 3.09
N ALA A 333 14.39 -5.74 3.60
CA ALA A 333 13.28 -6.52 3.05
C ALA A 333 13.04 -6.17 1.57
N VAL A 334 13.02 -4.87 1.23
CA VAL A 334 12.87 -4.38 -0.14
C VAL A 334 13.99 -4.92 -1.04
N ASN A 335 15.26 -4.76 -0.66
CA ASN A 335 16.40 -5.25 -1.46
C ASN A 335 16.30 -6.76 -1.74
N ILE A 336 16.01 -7.56 -0.72
CA ILE A 336 15.86 -9.02 -0.85
C ILE A 336 14.71 -9.35 -1.80
N THR A 337 13.57 -8.68 -1.64
CA THR A 337 12.41 -8.90 -2.50
C THR A 337 12.70 -8.58 -3.97
N PHE A 338 13.35 -7.46 -4.28
CA PHE A 338 13.69 -7.10 -5.66
C PHE A 338 14.67 -8.09 -6.29
N VAL A 339 15.68 -8.57 -5.55
CA VAL A 339 16.61 -9.60 -6.03
C VAL A 339 15.89 -10.92 -6.30
N ILE A 340 15.03 -11.37 -5.39
CA ILE A 340 14.25 -12.61 -5.57
C ILE A 340 13.32 -12.48 -6.78
N ALA A 341 12.61 -11.36 -6.92
CA ALA A 341 11.72 -11.11 -8.04
C ALA A 341 12.46 -11.12 -9.38
N LEU A 342 13.61 -10.44 -9.47
CA LEU A 342 14.48 -10.44 -10.66
C LEU A 342 14.86 -11.86 -11.08
N VAL A 343 15.31 -12.70 -10.13
CA VAL A 343 15.72 -14.08 -10.41
C VAL A 343 14.53 -14.92 -10.87
N ILE A 344 13.42 -14.89 -10.13
CA ILE A 344 12.22 -15.68 -10.44
C ILE A 344 11.67 -15.28 -11.81
N GLN A 345 11.47 -14.00 -12.07
CA GLN A 345 10.89 -13.51 -13.32
C GLN A 345 11.79 -13.82 -14.52
N SER A 346 13.11 -13.62 -14.40
CA SER A 346 14.05 -13.92 -15.49
C SER A 346 14.10 -15.41 -15.79
N PHE A 347 14.24 -16.25 -14.77
CA PHE A 347 14.26 -17.70 -14.91
C PHE A 347 12.94 -18.25 -15.48
N PHE A 348 11.82 -17.76 -14.96
CA PHE A 348 10.49 -18.15 -15.42
C PHE A 348 10.25 -17.75 -16.88
N SER A 349 10.70 -16.56 -17.29
CA SER A 349 10.57 -16.10 -18.69
C SER A 349 11.31 -17.02 -19.65
N VAL A 350 12.60 -17.28 -19.38
CA VAL A 350 13.48 -18.04 -20.27
C VAL A 350 13.00 -19.49 -20.39
N THR A 351 12.70 -20.14 -19.28
CA THR A 351 12.28 -21.56 -19.27
C THR A 351 10.98 -21.80 -20.04
N ASN A 352 9.99 -20.91 -19.88
CA ASN A 352 8.72 -21.03 -20.59
C ASN A 352 8.87 -20.74 -22.10
N VAL A 353 9.65 -19.72 -22.49
CA VAL A 353 9.85 -19.42 -23.93
C VAL A 353 10.67 -20.51 -24.61
N LEU A 354 11.65 -21.12 -23.94
CA LEU A 354 12.39 -22.27 -24.48
C LEU A 354 11.45 -23.43 -24.83
N LEU A 355 10.40 -23.65 -24.03
CA LEU A 355 9.43 -24.73 -24.24
C LEU A 355 8.36 -24.37 -25.28
N TYR A 356 7.77 -23.17 -25.20
CA TYR A 356 6.58 -22.81 -25.99
C TYR A 356 6.87 -21.95 -27.23
N GLY A 357 7.94 -21.16 -27.22
CA GLY A 357 8.33 -20.25 -28.30
C GLY A 357 7.19 -19.34 -28.77
N VAL A 358 6.93 -19.36 -30.09
CA VAL A 358 5.88 -18.53 -30.72
C VAL A 358 4.47 -18.78 -30.18
N ASN A 359 4.24 -19.91 -29.51
CA ASN A 359 2.95 -20.24 -28.94
C ASN A 359 2.73 -19.68 -27.53
N THR A 360 3.70 -18.97 -26.94
CA THR A 360 3.54 -18.36 -25.62
C THR A 360 2.39 -17.36 -25.61
N ARG A 361 1.34 -17.67 -24.83
CA ARG A 361 0.17 -16.80 -24.67
C ARG A 361 0.41 -15.72 -23.61
N GLN A 362 -0.48 -14.72 -23.58
CA GLN A 362 -0.42 -13.61 -22.61
C GLN A 362 -0.47 -14.09 -21.16
N VAL A 363 -1.11 -15.23 -20.92
CA VAL A 363 -1.14 -15.93 -19.64
C VAL A 363 -0.65 -17.35 -19.87
N ILE A 364 0.49 -17.67 -19.27
CA ILE A 364 1.20 -18.94 -19.49
C ILE A 364 0.43 -20.18 -19.00
N THR A 365 -0.53 -20.03 -18.10
CA THR A 365 -1.34 -21.16 -17.59
C THR A 365 -2.14 -21.85 -18.69
N ILE A 366 -2.56 -21.09 -19.70
CA ILE A 366 -3.26 -21.63 -20.87
C ILE A 366 -2.39 -22.65 -21.61
N ASP A 367 -1.07 -22.43 -21.65
CA ASP A 367 -0.14 -23.24 -22.43
C ASP A 367 0.14 -24.61 -21.76
N LEU A 368 -0.18 -24.75 -20.46
CA LEU A 368 -0.12 -26.04 -19.74
C LEU A 368 -1.29 -26.99 -20.07
N GLN A 369 -2.34 -26.50 -20.75
CA GLN A 369 -3.55 -27.29 -21.03
C GLN A 369 -3.35 -28.46 -21.98
N SER A 370 -2.21 -28.58 -22.66
CA SER A 370 -1.86 -29.82 -23.36
C SER A 370 -1.89 -31.04 -22.41
N HIS A 371 -1.78 -30.81 -21.10
CA HIS A 371 -2.00 -31.79 -20.05
C HIS A 371 -3.14 -31.34 -19.12
N PHE A 372 -4.36 -31.78 -19.42
CA PHE A 372 -5.60 -31.34 -18.76
C PHE A 372 -5.50 -31.27 -17.22
N GLY A 373 -4.99 -32.34 -16.57
CA GLY A 373 -4.87 -32.38 -15.10
C GLY A 373 -3.92 -31.32 -14.51
N LEU A 374 -2.75 -31.12 -15.12
CA LEU A 374 -1.77 -30.12 -14.66
C LEU A 374 -2.24 -28.70 -14.95
N GLY A 375 -2.86 -28.48 -16.10
CA GLY A 375 -3.44 -27.19 -16.47
C GLY A 375 -4.53 -26.76 -15.49
N VAL A 376 -5.48 -27.66 -15.17
CA VAL A 376 -6.56 -27.39 -14.20
C VAL A 376 -5.99 -27.13 -12.80
N ALA A 377 -5.05 -27.97 -12.32
CA ALA A 377 -4.44 -27.76 -11.00
C ALA A 377 -3.75 -26.40 -10.89
N THR A 378 -2.95 -26.04 -11.91
CA THR A 378 -2.24 -24.76 -11.98
C THR A 378 -3.22 -23.58 -12.00
N ALA A 379 -4.29 -23.67 -12.81
CA ALA A 379 -5.32 -22.65 -12.88
C ALA A 379 -6.07 -22.46 -11.54
N ILE A 380 -6.31 -23.54 -10.80
CA ILE A 380 -6.93 -23.48 -9.46
C ILE A 380 -6.01 -22.77 -8.47
N PHE A 381 -4.75 -23.19 -8.35
CA PHE A 381 -3.81 -22.57 -7.41
C PHE A 381 -3.57 -21.09 -7.71
N ILE A 382 -3.35 -20.74 -8.97
CA ILE A 382 -3.19 -19.34 -9.38
C ILE A 382 -4.51 -18.57 -9.20
N GLY A 383 -5.65 -19.16 -9.50
CA GLY A 383 -6.98 -18.58 -9.25
C GLY A 383 -7.19 -18.23 -7.78
N ILE A 384 -6.90 -19.16 -6.86
CA ILE A 384 -6.93 -18.92 -5.41
C ILE A 384 -5.95 -17.80 -5.02
N SER A 385 -4.76 -17.79 -5.62
CA SER A 385 -3.78 -16.74 -5.37
C SER A 385 -4.33 -15.36 -5.73
N ILE A 386 -4.94 -15.23 -6.91
CA ILE A 386 -5.55 -13.99 -7.41
C ILE A 386 -6.69 -13.54 -6.48
N LEU A 387 -7.60 -14.46 -6.14
CA LEU A 387 -8.75 -14.17 -5.26
C LEU A 387 -8.31 -13.59 -3.91
N CYS A 388 -7.27 -14.19 -3.33
CA CYS A 388 -6.73 -13.74 -2.06
C CYS A 388 -5.90 -12.45 -2.22
N HIS A 389 -5.13 -12.32 -3.31
CA HIS A 389 -4.33 -11.12 -3.61
C HIS A 389 -5.20 -9.88 -3.79
N PHE A 390 -6.38 -10.04 -4.39
CA PHE A 390 -7.35 -8.99 -4.70
C PHE A 390 -7.79 -8.17 -3.48
N SER A 391 -7.69 -8.74 -2.27
CA SER A 391 -8.02 -8.06 -1.01
C SER A 391 -7.21 -6.77 -0.77
N LEU A 392 -5.93 -6.72 -1.15
CA LEU A 392 -5.05 -5.56 -0.92
C LEU A 392 -5.40 -4.32 -1.76
N PRO A 393 -5.43 -4.38 -3.11
CA PRO A 393 -5.75 -3.19 -3.90
C PRO A 393 -7.17 -2.70 -3.58
N THR A 394 -8.09 -3.61 -3.26
CA THR A 394 -9.47 -3.27 -2.90
C THR A 394 -9.56 -2.47 -1.61
N ILE A 395 -8.89 -2.92 -0.53
CA ILE A 395 -8.96 -2.16 0.74
C ILE A 395 -8.33 -0.77 0.60
N VAL A 396 -7.23 -0.64 -0.15
CA VAL A 396 -6.56 0.65 -0.38
C VAL A 396 -7.45 1.61 -1.18
N VAL A 397 -8.15 1.13 -2.21
CA VAL A 397 -9.10 1.96 -2.98
C VAL A 397 -10.27 2.39 -2.08
N MET A 398 -10.83 1.45 -1.33
CA MET A 398 -12.02 1.70 -0.53
C MET A 398 -11.74 2.66 0.63
N GLU A 399 -10.61 2.53 1.31
CA GLU A 399 -10.23 3.44 2.40
C GLU A 399 -10.18 4.89 1.90
N LYS A 400 -9.58 5.12 0.73
CA LYS A 400 -9.49 6.47 0.14
C LYS A 400 -10.84 7.02 -0.32
N LEU A 401 -11.62 6.20 -1.02
CA LEU A 401 -12.92 6.62 -1.55
C LEU A 401 -13.95 6.84 -0.43
N GLU A 402 -13.97 5.98 0.58
CA GLU A 402 -14.90 6.09 1.71
C GLU A 402 -14.61 7.31 2.56
N VAL A 403 -13.34 7.59 2.87
CA VAL A 403 -12.96 8.82 3.59
C VAL A 403 -13.41 10.07 2.82
N ALA A 404 -13.13 10.13 1.51
CA ALA A 404 -13.55 11.25 0.68
C ALA A 404 -15.09 11.39 0.62
N ALA A 405 -15.82 10.28 0.49
CA ALA A 405 -17.28 10.29 0.41
C ALA A 405 -17.95 10.64 1.76
N HIS A 406 -17.44 10.12 2.88
CA HIS A 406 -17.94 10.44 4.22
C HIS A 406 -17.68 11.90 4.56
N HIS A 407 -16.52 12.45 4.19
CA HIS A 407 -16.25 13.87 4.33
C HIS A 407 -17.27 14.72 3.57
N MET A 408 -17.53 14.40 2.29
CA MET A 408 -18.54 15.09 1.48
C MET A 408 -19.96 15.01 2.09
N LEU A 409 -20.36 13.83 2.58
CA LEU A 409 -21.67 13.64 3.23
C LEU A 409 -21.84 14.50 4.48
N ARG A 410 -20.80 14.59 5.32
CA ARG A 410 -20.79 15.42 6.53
C ARG A 410 -20.87 16.90 6.20
N CYS A 411 -20.13 17.36 5.19
CA CYS A 411 -20.23 18.75 4.71
C CYS A 411 -21.64 19.10 4.22
N CYS A 412 -22.35 18.15 3.62
CA CYS A 412 -23.73 18.35 3.15
C CYS A 412 -24.80 18.16 4.25
N HIS A 413 -24.44 18.10 5.54
CA HIS A 413 -25.36 17.86 6.67
C HIS A 413 -26.11 16.51 6.65
N PHE A 414 -25.68 15.55 5.82
CA PHE A 414 -26.24 14.19 5.77
C PHE A 414 -25.43 13.19 6.62
N GLY A 415 -24.83 13.66 7.72
CA GLY A 415 -23.92 12.90 8.61
C GLY A 415 -24.58 11.83 9.49
N ASN A 416 -25.60 11.12 9.00
CA ASN A 416 -26.21 10.00 9.72
C ASN A 416 -25.47 8.68 9.39
N SER A 417 -25.19 7.87 10.42
CA SER A 417 -24.48 6.58 10.30
C SER A 417 -25.10 5.65 9.23
N LYS A 418 -26.43 5.68 9.04
CA LYS A 418 -27.11 4.88 8.01
C LYS A 418 -26.72 5.30 6.58
N TYR A 419 -26.55 6.59 6.32
CA TYR A 419 -26.16 7.09 4.99
C TYR A 419 -24.68 6.80 4.70
N GLU A 420 -23.81 6.91 5.71
CA GLU A 420 -22.39 6.55 5.56
C GLU A 420 -22.21 5.07 5.17
N VAL A 421 -22.98 4.16 5.78
CA VAL A 421 -22.98 2.73 5.41
C VAL A 421 -23.57 2.50 4.03
N ALA A 422 -24.69 3.15 3.69
CA ALA A 422 -25.32 3.01 2.38
C ALA A 422 -24.39 3.47 1.26
N VAL A 423 -23.74 4.62 1.40
CA VAL A 423 -22.78 5.15 0.42
C VAL A 423 -21.54 4.27 0.31
N SER A 424 -21.02 3.74 1.42
CA SER A 424 -19.94 2.75 1.42
C SER A 424 -20.28 1.51 0.58
N ILE A 425 -21.49 0.96 0.76
CA ILE A 425 -21.95 -0.20 -0.02
C ILE A 425 -22.12 0.17 -1.51
N LEU A 426 -22.73 1.31 -1.81
CA LEU A 426 -22.92 1.78 -3.18
C LEU A 426 -21.59 2.00 -3.91
N LEU A 427 -20.59 2.58 -3.25
CA LEU A 427 -19.25 2.76 -3.81
C LEU A 427 -18.56 1.42 -4.08
N ARG A 428 -18.64 0.47 -3.13
CA ARG A 428 -18.10 -0.88 -3.32
C ARG A 428 -18.74 -1.58 -4.53
N MET A 429 -20.06 -1.51 -4.65
CA MET A 429 -20.80 -2.06 -5.80
C MET A 429 -20.49 -1.32 -7.12
N PHE A 430 -20.31 0.00 -7.08
CA PHE A 430 -19.95 0.77 -8.27
C PHE A 430 -18.56 0.40 -8.79
N ILE A 431 -17.56 0.33 -7.91
CA ILE A 431 -16.18 0.03 -8.30
C ILE A 431 -16.04 -1.40 -8.83
N ILE A 432 -16.69 -2.39 -8.22
CA ILE A 432 -16.66 -3.77 -8.75
C ILE A 432 -17.32 -3.85 -10.12
N MET A 433 -18.49 -3.22 -10.30
CA MET A 433 -19.19 -3.22 -11.58
C MET A 433 -18.38 -2.51 -12.67
N LEU A 434 -17.76 -1.37 -12.35
CA LEU A 434 -16.86 -0.66 -13.25
C LEU A 434 -15.68 -1.55 -13.64
N SER A 435 -15.06 -2.22 -12.67
CA SER A 435 -13.89 -3.08 -12.90
C SER A 435 -14.23 -4.29 -13.77
N VAL A 436 -15.36 -4.95 -13.50
CA VAL A 436 -15.87 -6.08 -14.30
C VAL A 436 -16.20 -5.64 -15.72
N THR A 437 -16.83 -4.48 -15.87
CA THR A 437 -17.19 -3.93 -17.18
C THR A 437 -15.94 -3.71 -18.03
N ILE A 438 -14.92 -3.03 -17.49
CA ILE A 438 -13.65 -2.80 -18.19
C ILE A 438 -12.99 -4.13 -18.55
N ALA A 439 -12.91 -5.07 -17.61
CA ALA A 439 -12.30 -6.38 -17.85
C ALA A 439 -13.04 -7.20 -18.92
N ALA A 440 -14.38 -7.12 -18.98
CA ALA A 440 -15.18 -7.85 -19.96
C ALA A 440 -15.06 -7.27 -21.38
N PHE A 441 -14.82 -5.96 -21.52
CA PHE A 441 -14.60 -5.32 -22.82
C PHE A 441 -13.16 -5.43 -23.31
N LEU A 442 -12.18 -5.44 -22.41
CA LEU A 442 -10.76 -5.49 -22.74
C LEU A 442 -10.07 -6.71 -22.12
N PRO A 443 -10.35 -7.95 -22.59
CA PRO A 443 -9.74 -9.17 -22.05
C PRO A 443 -8.29 -9.38 -22.55
N TYR A 444 -7.51 -8.30 -22.68
CA TYR A 444 -6.13 -8.28 -23.20
C TYR A 444 -5.15 -8.02 -22.06
N PHE A 445 -4.97 -9.03 -21.20
CA PHE A 445 -4.18 -8.95 -19.98
C PHE A 445 -2.81 -8.28 -20.17
N ALA A 446 -1.98 -8.78 -21.09
CA ALA A 446 -0.62 -8.27 -21.26
C ALA A 446 -0.59 -6.84 -21.80
N HIS A 447 -1.57 -6.46 -22.64
CA HIS A 447 -1.62 -5.12 -23.24
C HIS A 447 -2.12 -4.08 -22.23
N LEU A 448 -3.13 -4.44 -21.43
CA LEU A 448 -3.57 -3.61 -20.31
C LEU A 448 -2.44 -3.42 -19.29
N MET A 449 -1.74 -4.51 -18.96
CA MET A 449 -0.59 -4.46 -18.04
C MET A 449 0.53 -3.56 -18.59
N GLY A 450 0.86 -3.68 -19.88
CA GLY A 450 1.81 -2.80 -20.57
C GLY A 450 1.38 -1.33 -20.54
N PHE A 451 0.11 -1.05 -20.78
CA PHE A 451 -0.46 0.31 -20.72
C PHE A 451 -0.39 0.90 -19.31
N ILE A 452 -0.85 0.16 -18.28
CA ILE A 452 -0.86 0.63 -16.89
C ILE A 452 0.57 0.84 -16.38
N GLY A 453 1.46 -0.09 -16.71
CA GLY A 453 2.88 0.00 -16.39
C GLY A 453 3.53 1.22 -17.00
N SER A 454 3.37 1.44 -18.31
CA SER A 454 3.97 2.58 -19.02
C SER A 454 3.33 3.93 -18.71
N SER A 455 2.18 3.98 -18.03
CA SER A 455 1.48 5.22 -17.68
C SER A 455 1.57 5.50 -16.17
N VAL A 456 0.58 5.02 -15.42
CA VAL A 456 0.36 5.36 -14.00
C VAL A 456 1.55 4.90 -13.15
N ILE A 457 2.10 3.72 -13.40
CA ILE A 457 3.21 3.18 -12.59
C ILE A 457 4.51 3.93 -12.85
N VAL A 458 4.86 4.28 -14.10
CA VAL A 458 6.03 5.15 -14.35
C VAL A 458 5.87 6.48 -13.59
N LEU A 459 4.67 7.05 -13.62
CA LEU A 459 4.40 8.30 -12.92
C LEU A 459 4.59 8.16 -11.40
N THR A 460 3.96 7.16 -10.76
CA THR A 460 3.98 6.98 -9.30
C THR A 460 5.28 6.38 -8.76
N SER A 461 5.98 5.57 -9.54
CA SER A 461 7.14 4.78 -9.08
C SER A 461 8.49 5.27 -9.61
N MET A 462 8.52 6.10 -10.67
CA MET A 462 9.76 6.64 -11.23
C MET A 462 9.79 8.17 -11.14
N ILE A 463 8.82 8.86 -11.77
CA ILE A 463 8.90 10.31 -11.94
C ILE A 463 8.63 11.05 -10.63
N ILE A 464 7.47 10.82 -10.00
CA ILE A 464 7.07 11.55 -8.79
C ILE A 464 8.08 11.37 -7.64
N PRO A 465 8.55 10.16 -7.28
CA PRO A 465 9.51 10.00 -6.19
C PRO A 465 10.79 10.81 -6.42
N CYS A 466 11.34 10.80 -7.64
CA CYS A 466 12.57 11.52 -7.97
C CYS A 466 12.38 13.04 -7.93
N VAL A 467 11.24 13.55 -8.44
CA VAL A 467 10.91 14.98 -8.37
C VAL A 467 10.78 15.44 -6.92
N LEU A 468 10.10 14.66 -6.07
CA LEU A 468 9.96 14.97 -4.66
C LEU A 468 11.29 14.89 -3.92
N HIS A 469 12.13 13.89 -4.22
CA HIS A 469 13.44 13.72 -3.61
C HIS A 469 14.35 14.93 -3.91
N LEU A 470 14.42 15.36 -5.17
CA LEU A 470 15.16 16.56 -5.59
C LEU A 470 14.69 17.84 -4.89
N LYS A 471 13.38 17.97 -4.62
CA LYS A 471 12.81 19.16 -3.95
C LYS A 471 13.00 19.11 -2.43
N LEU A 472 12.64 18.00 -1.81
CA LEU A 472 12.58 17.84 -0.37
C LEU A 472 13.98 17.72 0.25
N ARG A 473 14.89 17.00 -0.42
CA ARG A 473 16.26 16.77 0.07
C ARG A 473 17.31 17.69 -0.55
N LYS A 474 16.92 18.75 -1.28
CA LYS A 474 17.81 19.62 -2.09
C LYS A 474 19.16 19.97 -1.46
N LYS A 475 19.22 20.23 -0.15
CA LYS A 475 20.44 20.63 0.57
C LYS A 475 21.36 19.47 0.95
N ASN A 476 20.83 18.25 1.03
CA ASN A 476 21.52 17.06 1.54
C ASN A 476 21.84 16.05 0.43
N LEU A 477 21.56 16.38 -0.83
CA LEU A 477 21.78 15.49 -1.97
C LEU A 477 23.21 15.56 -2.48
N CYS A 478 23.80 14.39 -2.67
CA CYS A 478 25.05 14.24 -3.42
C CYS A 478 24.81 14.43 -4.92
N TRP A 479 25.84 14.86 -5.66
CA TRP A 479 25.75 15.09 -7.10
C TRP A 479 25.30 13.84 -7.88
N TYR A 480 25.74 12.64 -7.47
CA TYR A 480 25.36 11.39 -8.14
C TYR A 480 23.88 11.05 -7.94
N GLN A 481 23.28 11.42 -6.80
CA GLN A 481 21.85 11.24 -6.55
C GLN A 481 21.05 12.16 -7.46
N VAL A 482 21.48 13.42 -7.59
CA VAL A 482 20.85 14.39 -8.50
C VAL A 482 20.89 13.90 -9.95
N VAL A 483 22.04 13.42 -10.41
CA VAL A 483 22.19 12.87 -11.77
C VAL A 483 21.30 11.63 -11.96
N THR A 484 21.25 10.74 -10.97
CA THR A 484 20.42 9.53 -11.01
C THR A 484 18.93 9.87 -11.07
N ASP A 485 18.46 10.80 -10.25
CA ASP A 485 17.06 11.25 -10.23
C ASP A 485 16.66 11.90 -11.55
N ILE A 486 17.51 12.79 -12.10
CA ILE A 486 17.26 13.42 -13.40
C ILE A 486 17.22 12.37 -14.51
N PHE A 487 18.16 11.42 -14.51
CA PHE A 487 18.18 10.32 -15.46
C PHE A 487 16.89 9.48 -15.41
N ILE A 488 16.43 9.12 -14.22
CA ILE A 488 15.18 8.36 -14.03
C ILE A 488 13.96 9.15 -14.51
N ILE A 489 13.91 10.46 -14.27
CA ILE A 489 12.83 11.33 -14.76
C ILE A 489 12.79 11.33 -16.29
N VAL A 490 13.93 11.56 -16.95
CA VAL A 490 14.02 11.59 -18.42
C VAL A 490 13.65 10.24 -19.02
N LEU A 491 14.17 9.15 -18.44
CA LEU A 491 13.82 7.79 -18.85
C LEU A 491 12.32 7.52 -18.68
N GLY A 492 11.74 7.89 -17.53
CA GLY A 492 10.32 7.74 -17.27
C GLY A 492 9.45 8.50 -18.28
N LEU A 493 9.80 9.75 -18.61
CA LEU A 493 9.10 10.53 -19.64
C LEU A 493 9.16 9.83 -21.01
N ALA A 494 10.32 9.29 -21.39
CA ALA A 494 10.45 8.54 -22.63
C ALA A 494 9.57 7.26 -22.64
N VAL A 495 9.54 6.52 -21.52
CA VAL A 495 8.69 5.32 -21.39
C VAL A 495 7.20 5.68 -21.47
N ILE A 496 6.78 6.80 -20.87
CA ILE A 496 5.38 7.26 -20.98
C ILE A 496 5.04 7.59 -22.43
N VAL A 497 5.84 8.43 -23.10
CA VAL A 497 5.53 8.89 -24.47
C VAL A 497 5.48 7.71 -25.44
N VAL A 498 6.52 6.86 -25.43
CA VAL A 498 6.61 5.72 -26.36
C VAL A 498 5.64 4.61 -25.97
N GLY A 499 5.57 4.27 -24.68
CA GLY A 499 4.77 3.16 -24.18
C GLY A 499 3.27 3.42 -24.28
N VAL A 500 2.79 4.61 -23.90
CA VAL A 500 1.36 4.94 -23.99
C VAL A 500 0.89 4.95 -25.44
N PHE A 501 1.64 5.60 -26.33
CA PHE A 501 1.33 5.61 -27.76
C PHE A 501 1.27 4.19 -28.32
N TYR A 502 2.29 3.38 -28.07
CA TYR A 502 2.36 2.01 -28.59
C TYR A 502 1.23 1.11 -28.07
N ASN A 503 0.99 1.11 -26.76
CA ASN A 503 -0.01 0.25 -26.14
C ASN A 503 -1.44 0.65 -26.57
N ILE A 504 -1.72 1.95 -26.76
CA ILE A 504 -3.03 2.39 -27.29
C ILE A 504 -3.21 1.91 -28.73
N CYS A 505 -2.22 2.10 -29.60
CA CYS A 505 -2.30 1.62 -30.98
C CYS A 505 -2.53 0.11 -31.05
N GLN A 506 -1.83 -0.67 -30.23
CA GLN A 506 -2.01 -2.12 -30.17
C GLN A 506 -3.39 -2.51 -29.63
N LEU A 507 -3.88 -1.86 -28.57
CA LEU A 507 -5.22 -2.13 -28.02
C LEU A 507 -6.31 -1.85 -29.06
N VAL A 508 -6.21 -0.74 -29.81
CA VAL A 508 -7.16 -0.40 -30.87
C VAL A 508 -7.09 -1.41 -32.00
N TYR A 509 -5.88 -1.74 -32.47
CA TYR A 509 -5.66 -2.71 -33.54
C TYR A 509 -6.24 -4.08 -33.21
N VAL A 510 -5.89 -4.64 -32.04
CA VAL A 510 -6.37 -5.96 -31.61
C VAL A 510 -7.89 -5.98 -31.45
N ASN A 511 -8.49 -4.89 -30.95
CA ASN A 511 -9.94 -4.79 -30.83
C ASN A 511 -10.65 -4.70 -32.19
N GLN A 512 -10.06 -4.03 -33.19
CA GLN A 512 -10.62 -3.99 -34.54
C GLN A 512 -10.56 -5.36 -35.22
N VAL A 513 -9.42 -6.05 -35.14
CA VAL A 513 -9.23 -7.35 -35.79
C VAL A 513 -10.18 -8.42 -35.24
N LYS A 514 -10.52 -8.40 -33.94
CA LYS A 514 -11.46 -9.38 -33.35
C LYS A 514 -12.95 -9.08 -33.61
N ASN A 515 -13.28 -7.87 -34.04
CA ASN A 515 -14.66 -7.47 -34.36
C ASN A 515 -14.96 -7.57 -35.86
N LEU A 516 -13.96 -7.92 -36.68
CA LEU A 516 -14.08 -8.36 -38.07
C LEU A 516 -14.13 -9.89 -38.09
#